data_AF-A0A8T3Z344-F1
#
_entry.id   AF-A0A8T3Z344-F1
#
_cell.length_a   1.000
_cell.length_b   1.000
_cell.length_c   1.000
_cell.angle_alpha   90.00
_cell.angle_beta   90.00
_cell.angle_gamma   90.00
#
_symmetry.space_group_name_H-M   'P 1'
#
loop_
_entity.id
_entity.type
_entity.pdbx_description
1 polymer ?
#
loop_
_entity_poly.entity_id
_entity_poly.type
_entity_poly.pdbx_seq_one_letter_code
_entity_poly.pdbx_strand_id
1 'polypeptide(L)'
;LYNGGAIWNDDGSLTVTDSTFTGNTANLDGGVLFNTGTVTMNFNRIVGNSDSQGYTIYNEDEYGEVDATDNWWGSNSPDFSTLIYGEDVTYSPWLYLTFSSLPTTIPQGSASTLTASFNQHTDGTTITAIDPVNGHIPDGSPVTFTTNLGNVGSKSVEKYTINGIATAILQADEAAGDALVSVIADDQTLNSTVTITPVVNAATTTTSVKTVGMQTTGAPIVPLAFAVLCVLGGLMATRKKQ
;
A
#
# COMPACT_ATOMS: atom_id res chain seq x y z
N LEU A 1 33.38 7.17 31.30
CA LEU A 1 31.95 7.50 31.31
C LEU A 1 31.71 8.29 30.03
N TYR A 2 30.81 7.83 29.16
CA TYR A 2 30.69 8.36 27.80
C TYR A 2 29.27 8.91 27.62
N ASN A 3 29.16 10.17 27.22
CA ASN A 3 27.92 10.83 26.79
C ASN A 3 27.77 10.66 25.27
N GLY A 4 26.56 10.83 24.76
CA GLY A 4 26.28 10.86 23.32
C GLY A 4 26.59 9.52 22.65
N GLY A 5 25.70 8.54 22.82
CA GLY A 5 25.91 7.17 22.36
C GLY A 5 26.19 7.05 20.86
N ALA A 6 25.78 8.05 20.07
CA ALA A 6 26.19 8.23 18.68
C ALA A 6 26.85 9.60 18.41
N ILE A 7 26.33 10.67 19.02
CA ILE A 7 26.70 12.05 18.74
C ILE A 7 26.94 12.80 20.06
N TRP A 8 28.10 13.44 20.14
CA TRP A 8 28.42 14.44 21.15
C TRP A 8 28.65 15.77 20.44
N ASN A 9 27.79 16.75 20.70
CA ASN A 9 27.96 18.12 20.20
C ASN A 9 28.28 19.07 21.37
N ASP A 10 29.52 19.57 21.42
CA ASP A 10 30.01 20.47 22.45
C ASP A 10 30.15 21.89 21.89
N ASP A 11 29.21 22.78 22.22
CA ASP A 11 29.11 24.17 21.74
C ASP A 11 29.13 24.34 20.20
N GLY A 12 28.92 23.24 19.46
CA GLY A 12 29.01 23.19 18.01
C GLY A 12 27.67 23.43 17.30
N SER A 13 27.73 23.54 15.97
CA SER A 13 26.55 23.50 15.10
C SER A 13 26.58 22.24 14.23
N LEU A 14 25.50 21.47 14.26
CA LEU A 14 25.40 20.19 13.55
C LEU A 14 24.06 20.05 12.83
N THR A 15 24.10 19.53 11.60
CA THR A 15 22.92 19.09 10.86
C THR A 15 23.00 17.59 10.60
N VAL A 16 21.93 16.87 10.94
CA VAL A 16 21.79 15.42 10.74
C VAL A 16 20.49 15.14 10.03
N THR A 17 20.58 14.53 8.85
CA THR A 17 19.41 14.13 8.08
C THR A 17 19.68 12.82 7.37
N ASP A 18 18.62 12.15 6.93
CA ASP A 18 18.68 10.87 6.20
C ASP A 18 19.53 9.80 6.94
N SER A 19 19.48 9.81 8.27
CA SER A 19 20.29 8.93 9.11
C SER A 19 19.43 7.95 9.92
N THR A 20 19.98 6.77 10.20
CA THR A 20 19.35 5.73 11.02
C THR A 20 20.14 5.53 12.31
N PHE A 21 19.49 5.82 13.45
CA PHE A 21 20.01 5.60 14.79
C PHE A 21 19.21 4.49 15.47
N THR A 22 19.82 3.32 15.63
CA THR A 22 19.18 2.16 16.25
C THR A 22 20.07 1.51 17.30
N GLY A 23 19.55 1.29 18.51
CA GLY A 23 20.27 0.57 19.55
C GLY A 23 21.50 1.29 20.10
N ASN A 24 21.59 2.62 19.92
CA ASN A 24 22.68 3.42 20.47
C ASN A 24 22.47 3.61 21.97
N THR A 25 23.54 3.49 22.75
CA THR A 25 23.49 3.60 24.20
C THR A 25 24.63 4.46 24.75
N ALA A 26 24.33 5.22 25.81
CA ALA A 26 25.30 6.00 26.56
C ALA A 26 25.25 5.63 28.04
N ASN A 27 26.39 5.75 28.74
CA ASN A 27 26.46 5.40 30.16
C ASN A 27 26.02 6.54 31.08
N LEU A 28 25.94 7.77 30.56
CA LEU A 28 25.51 8.95 31.30
C LEU A 28 24.30 9.53 30.58
N ASP A 29 24.57 10.33 29.56
CA ASP A 29 23.58 11.23 28.97
C ASP A 29 23.49 11.05 27.45
N GLY A 30 22.27 10.96 26.93
CA GLY A 30 21.94 10.98 25.51
C GLY A 30 22.27 9.68 24.78
N GLY A 31 21.29 8.78 24.65
CA GLY A 31 21.46 7.51 23.93
C GLY A 31 21.89 7.67 22.48
N VAL A 32 21.41 8.73 21.82
CA VAL A 32 21.87 9.18 20.50
C VAL A 32 22.69 10.45 20.63
N LEU A 33 22.10 11.50 21.21
CA LEU A 33 22.65 12.86 21.20
C LEU A 33 22.87 13.36 22.62
N PHE A 34 24.08 13.79 22.93
CA PHE A 34 24.38 14.77 23.97
C PHE A 34 24.70 16.11 23.31
N ASN A 35 24.06 17.20 23.75
CA ASN A 35 24.17 18.51 23.14
C ASN A 35 24.32 19.66 24.14
N THR A 36 25.28 20.54 23.89
CA THR A 36 25.42 21.88 24.52
C THR A 36 25.41 23.03 23.49
N GLY A 37 25.29 22.73 22.20
CA GLY A 37 25.28 23.71 21.10
C GLY A 37 23.97 23.72 20.31
N THR A 38 24.02 24.00 19.00
CA THR A 38 22.83 24.02 18.13
C THR A 38 22.78 22.82 17.21
N VAL A 39 21.66 22.10 17.20
CA VAL A 39 21.51 20.90 16.39
C VAL A 39 20.20 20.94 15.60
N THR A 40 20.28 20.60 14.31
CA THR A 40 19.11 20.31 13.47
C THR A 40 19.15 18.84 13.06
N MET A 41 18.19 18.05 13.53
CA MET A 41 18.00 16.64 13.18
C MET A 41 16.62 16.45 12.58
N ASN A 42 16.51 16.33 11.25
CA ASN A 42 15.23 16.07 10.60
C ASN A 42 15.30 14.87 9.66
N PHE A 43 14.19 14.20 9.43
CA PHE A 43 14.07 13.07 8.50
C PHE A 43 15.01 11.90 8.84
N ASN A 44 15.22 11.66 10.13
CA ASN A 44 15.98 10.52 10.64
C ASN A 44 15.04 9.42 11.14
N ARG A 45 15.55 8.20 11.21
CA ARG A 45 14.92 7.07 11.89
C ARG A 45 15.62 6.82 13.22
N ILE A 46 14.93 7.08 14.33
CA ILE A 46 15.48 7.07 15.69
C ILE A 46 14.70 6.05 16.54
N VAL A 47 15.28 4.86 16.77
CA VAL A 47 14.55 3.75 17.39
C VAL A 47 15.38 2.99 18.41
N GLY A 48 14.81 2.73 19.59
CA GLY A 48 15.43 1.86 20.60
C GLY A 48 16.78 2.36 21.08
N ASN A 49 16.94 3.67 21.25
CA ASN A 49 18.15 4.27 21.79
C ASN A 49 17.90 4.75 23.22
N SER A 50 18.89 4.66 24.09
CA SER A 50 18.72 5.02 25.50
C SER A 50 20.05 5.28 26.19
N ASP A 51 20.09 6.27 27.07
CA ASP A 51 21.15 6.41 28.06
C ASP A 51 20.83 5.65 29.36
N SER A 52 21.56 5.98 30.44
CA SER A 52 21.37 5.35 31.76
C SER A 52 20.02 5.66 32.43
N GLN A 53 19.33 6.70 31.97
CA GLN A 53 18.02 7.14 32.46
C GLN A 53 16.89 6.81 31.47
N GLY A 54 17.23 6.44 30.24
CA GLY A 54 16.31 6.08 29.17
C GLY A 54 16.21 7.11 28.05
N TYR A 55 16.88 8.26 28.17
CA TYR A 55 16.77 9.32 27.18
C TYR A 55 17.54 8.99 25.90
N THR A 56 16.90 9.29 24.77
CA THR A 56 17.50 9.25 23.43
C THR A 56 18.27 10.53 23.14
N ILE A 57 17.69 11.68 23.44
CA ILE A 57 18.33 13.00 23.31
C ILE A 57 18.48 13.60 24.70
N TYR A 58 19.69 14.06 25.00
CA TYR A 58 19.99 14.89 26.13
C TYR A 58 20.48 16.25 25.62
N ASN A 59 19.68 17.28 25.87
CA ASN A 59 20.02 18.66 25.58
C ASN A 59 20.27 19.41 26.89
N GLU A 60 21.45 19.99 27.04
CA GLU A 60 21.80 20.73 28.25
C GLU A 60 21.19 22.15 28.18
N ASP A 61 20.32 22.44 29.15
CA ASP A 61 19.39 23.56 29.17
C ASP A 61 20.03 24.97 29.17
N GLU A 62 21.33 25.10 29.44
CA GLU A 62 21.97 26.42 29.55
C GLU A 62 22.34 27.03 28.19
N TYR A 63 22.58 26.19 27.17
CA TYR A 63 23.10 26.63 25.85
C TYR A 63 22.61 25.79 24.66
N GLY A 64 22.03 24.62 24.91
CA GLY A 64 21.66 23.68 23.85
C GLY A 64 20.32 24.00 23.20
N GLU A 65 20.28 24.01 21.87
CA GLU A 65 19.03 24.05 21.09
C GLU A 65 18.98 22.87 20.13
N VAL A 66 17.85 22.15 20.10
CA VAL A 66 17.65 21.02 19.17
C VAL A 66 16.34 21.17 18.42
N ASP A 67 16.43 21.29 17.09
CA ASP A 67 15.32 21.02 16.18
C ASP A 67 15.35 19.54 15.81
N ALA A 68 14.47 18.75 16.43
CA ALA A 68 14.26 17.32 16.18
C ALA A 68 12.93 17.03 15.47
N THR A 69 12.40 17.99 14.71
CA THR A 69 11.17 17.82 13.93
C THR A 69 11.34 16.83 12.78
N ASP A 70 10.24 16.28 12.29
CA ASP A 70 10.18 15.40 11.12
C ASP A 70 11.07 14.16 11.20
N ASN A 71 11.31 13.64 12.41
CA ASN A 71 11.94 12.33 12.60
C ASN A 71 10.89 11.23 12.81
N TRP A 72 11.24 10.00 12.47
CA TRP A 72 10.51 8.81 12.87
C TRP A 72 11.07 8.25 14.18
N TRP A 73 10.23 8.19 15.22
CA TRP A 73 10.61 7.77 16.57
C TRP A 73 10.23 6.32 16.90
N GLY A 74 9.98 5.50 15.87
CA GLY A 74 9.56 4.12 16.01
C GLY A 74 8.05 3.92 16.25
N SER A 75 7.29 5.00 16.48
CA SER A 75 5.85 4.96 16.77
C SER A 75 5.14 6.21 16.23
N ASN A 76 3.85 6.06 15.91
CA ASN A 76 2.97 7.20 15.62
C ASN A 76 2.61 8.01 16.86
N SER A 77 2.82 7.45 18.05
CA SER A 77 2.54 8.08 19.35
C SER A 77 3.73 7.89 20.30
N PRO A 78 4.90 8.47 19.99
CA PRO A 78 6.07 8.40 20.86
C PRO A 78 5.81 9.15 22.18
N ASP A 79 6.38 8.63 23.27
CA ASP A 79 6.35 9.32 24.57
C ASP A 79 7.62 10.16 24.75
N PHE A 80 7.58 11.39 24.25
CA PHE A 80 8.72 12.31 24.29
C PHE A 80 9.24 12.60 25.70
N SER A 81 8.39 12.49 26.73
CA SER A 81 8.81 12.68 28.13
C SER A 81 9.81 11.63 28.61
N THR A 82 9.86 10.48 27.93
CA THR A 82 10.82 9.39 28.18
C THR A 82 12.01 9.41 27.21
N LEU A 83 11.83 10.01 26.03
CA LEU A 83 12.84 9.99 24.96
C LEU A 83 13.77 11.21 25.01
N ILE A 84 13.33 12.33 25.57
CA ILE A 84 14.04 13.61 25.49
C ILE A 84 14.20 14.20 26.89
N TYR A 85 15.43 14.60 27.19
CA TYR A 85 15.76 15.47 28.31
C TYR A 85 16.18 16.85 27.78
N GLY A 86 15.67 17.89 28.42
CA GLY A 86 15.96 19.29 28.14
C GLY A 86 14.74 20.09 27.68
N GLU A 87 14.68 21.38 28.00
CA GLU A 87 13.53 22.26 27.74
C GLU A 87 13.54 22.83 26.30
N ASP A 88 14.72 23.01 25.70
CA ASP A 88 14.91 23.62 24.37
C ASP A 88 15.04 22.59 23.23
N VAL A 89 14.11 21.62 23.20
CA VAL A 89 14.02 20.60 22.13
C VAL A 89 12.68 20.66 21.42
N THR A 90 12.69 21.07 20.16
CA THR A 90 11.49 21.07 19.30
C THR A 90 11.38 19.75 18.55
N TYR A 91 10.42 18.90 18.90
CA TYR A 91 10.23 17.57 18.26
C TYR A 91 8.91 17.45 17.46
N SER A 92 8.05 18.47 17.52
CA SER A 92 6.75 18.50 16.84
C SER A 92 6.83 19.41 15.61
N PRO A 93 6.43 18.95 14.42
CA PRO A 93 5.78 17.66 14.15
C PRO A 93 6.79 16.50 14.01
N TRP A 94 6.31 15.25 14.06
CA TRP A 94 7.11 14.04 13.80
C TRP A 94 6.50 13.17 12.68
N LEU A 95 7.32 12.35 12.02
CA LEU A 95 6.86 11.48 10.92
C LEU A 95 5.78 10.50 11.40
N TYR A 96 4.80 10.25 10.54
CA TYR A 96 3.63 9.46 10.85
C TYR A 96 3.44 8.36 9.79
N LEU A 97 3.41 7.11 10.24
CA LEU A 97 3.11 5.97 9.39
C LEU A 97 1.61 5.91 9.08
N THR A 98 1.27 5.82 7.81
CA THR A 98 -0.07 5.47 7.33
C THR A 98 -0.06 4.14 6.59
N PHE A 99 -1.20 3.45 6.61
CA PHE A 99 -1.38 2.18 5.93
C PHE A 99 -2.67 2.16 5.11
N SER A 100 -2.57 1.76 3.85
CA SER A 100 -3.71 1.64 2.95
C SER A 100 -3.63 0.38 2.10
N SER A 101 -4.80 -0.09 1.68
CA SER A 101 -4.96 -1.18 0.71
C SER A 101 -5.85 -0.70 -0.44
N LEU A 102 -5.43 -0.95 -1.67
CA LEU A 102 -6.17 -0.57 -2.86
C LEU A 102 -6.05 -1.62 -3.97
N PRO A 103 -7.16 -2.25 -4.41
CA PRO A 103 -8.54 -2.10 -3.94
C PRO A 103 -8.77 -2.71 -2.54
N THR A 104 -9.75 -2.20 -1.79
CA THR A 104 -10.18 -2.80 -0.50
C THR A 104 -11.13 -3.98 -0.68
N THR A 105 -11.60 -4.25 -1.90
CA THR A 105 -12.39 -5.42 -2.25
C THR A 105 -11.89 -5.99 -3.57
N ILE A 106 -11.52 -7.26 -3.59
CA ILE A 106 -10.93 -7.94 -4.75
C ILE A 106 -11.59 -9.31 -4.96
N PRO A 107 -11.77 -9.77 -6.20
CA PRO A 107 -12.14 -11.17 -6.46
C PRO A 107 -11.00 -12.12 -6.11
N GLN A 108 -11.34 -13.36 -5.75
CA GLN A 108 -10.38 -14.45 -5.64
C GLN A 108 -9.58 -14.58 -6.95
N GLY A 109 -8.27 -14.75 -6.85
CA GLY A 109 -7.30 -14.73 -7.94
C GLY A 109 -6.81 -13.33 -8.34
N SER A 110 -7.40 -12.25 -7.80
CA SER A 110 -6.95 -10.87 -8.04
C SER A 110 -6.00 -10.38 -6.94
N ALA A 111 -5.53 -9.13 -7.07
CA ALA A 111 -4.55 -8.56 -6.16
C ALA A 111 -4.97 -7.18 -5.63
N SER A 112 -4.52 -6.86 -4.42
CA SER A 112 -4.60 -5.53 -3.80
C SER A 112 -3.20 -5.03 -3.48
N THR A 113 -2.92 -3.77 -3.76
CA THR A 113 -1.66 -3.12 -3.39
C THR A 113 -1.77 -2.62 -1.95
N LEU A 114 -0.87 -3.07 -1.11
CA LEU A 114 -0.68 -2.62 0.26
C LEU A 114 0.41 -1.54 0.26
N THR A 115 0.11 -0.38 0.82
CA THR A 115 1.03 0.78 0.84
C THR A 115 1.22 1.26 2.27
N ALA A 116 2.46 1.23 2.72
CA ALA A 116 2.94 1.90 3.91
C ALA A 116 3.60 3.22 3.49
N SER A 117 3.18 4.34 4.08
CA SER A 117 3.76 5.65 3.79
C SER A 117 4.16 6.37 5.07
N PHE A 118 5.36 6.95 5.05
CA PHE A 118 5.86 7.87 6.08
C PHE A 118 5.88 9.32 5.58
N ASN A 119 5.28 9.61 4.42
CA ASN A 119 5.30 10.94 3.79
C ASN A 119 4.23 11.86 4.40
N GLN A 120 4.06 11.76 5.71
CA GLN A 120 3.13 12.52 6.52
C GLN A 120 3.82 12.79 7.84
N HIS A 121 3.49 13.91 8.47
CA HIS A 121 3.84 14.16 9.86
C HIS A 121 2.61 14.50 10.68
N THR A 122 2.77 14.48 12.00
CA THR A 122 1.73 14.88 12.94
C THR A 122 2.29 15.78 14.02
N ASP A 123 1.47 16.73 14.48
CA ASP A 123 1.73 17.50 15.70
C ASP A 123 1.10 16.87 16.96
N GLY A 124 0.58 15.66 16.83
CA GLY A 124 -0.23 14.96 17.84
C GLY A 124 -1.73 15.16 17.68
N THR A 125 -2.16 16.09 16.81
CA THR A 125 -3.57 16.41 16.55
C THR A 125 -3.94 16.30 15.07
N THR A 126 -3.09 16.81 14.20
CA THR A 126 -3.33 16.95 12.77
C THR A 126 -2.27 16.19 11.99
N ILE A 127 -2.71 15.36 11.05
CA ILE A 127 -1.82 14.68 10.11
C ILE A 127 -1.74 15.51 8.83
N THR A 128 -0.54 15.95 8.47
CA THR A 128 -0.27 16.74 7.26
C THR A 128 0.65 15.96 6.33
N ALA A 129 0.38 16.00 5.03
CA ALA A 129 1.20 15.33 4.03
C ALA A 129 2.50 16.11 3.75
N ILE A 130 3.57 15.37 3.51
CA ILE A 130 4.88 15.87 3.09
C ILE A 130 5.10 15.45 1.64
N ASP A 131 5.55 16.37 0.79
CA ASP A 131 6.09 16.02 -0.51
C ASP A 131 7.48 15.40 -0.29
N PRO A 132 7.72 14.12 -0.65
CA PRO A 132 9.00 13.45 -0.38
C PRO A 132 10.20 14.16 -1.00
N VAL A 133 10.03 15.05 -1.99
CA VAL A 133 11.13 15.88 -2.51
C VAL A 133 11.70 16.81 -1.42
N ASN A 134 10.89 17.18 -0.42
CA ASN A 134 11.30 18.04 0.69
C ASN A 134 11.81 17.27 1.92
N GLY A 135 11.78 15.93 1.87
CA GLY A 135 12.25 15.06 2.95
C GLY A 135 11.32 13.87 3.20
N HIS A 136 11.91 12.75 3.62
CA HIS A 136 11.22 11.52 3.98
C HIS A 136 12.09 10.68 4.92
N ILE A 137 11.51 9.69 5.60
CA ILE A 137 12.28 8.70 6.36
C ILE A 137 13.40 8.07 5.49
N PRO A 138 14.57 7.69 6.03
CA PRO A 138 15.66 7.16 5.22
C PRO A 138 15.26 5.99 4.33
N ASP A 139 15.76 5.99 3.11
CA ASP A 139 15.58 4.89 2.17
C ASP A 139 16.26 3.62 2.71
N GLY A 140 15.64 2.47 2.46
CA GLY A 140 16.10 1.21 3.05
C GLY A 140 15.54 0.93 4.45
N SER A 141 14.65 1.77 5.00
CA SER A 141 14.01 1.50 6.28
C SER A 141 13.08 0.27 6.18
N PRO A 142 13.19 -0.72 7.08
CA PRO A 142 12.44 -1.98 7.00
C PRO A 142 10.97 -1.82 7.39
N VAL A 143 10.09 -2.47 6.63
CA VAL A 143 8.65 -2.52 6.84
C VAL A 143 8.16 -3.94 6.57
N THR A 144 7.53 -4.57 7.55
CA THR A 144 6.96 -5.91 7.42
C THR A 144 5.47 -5.84 7.12
N PHE A 145 5.03 -6.50 6.05
CA PHE A 145 3.62 -6.71 5.74
C PHE A 145 3.22 -8.13 6.13
N THR A 146 2.05 -8.30 6.72
CA THR A 146 1.48 -9.62 7.05
C THR A 146 0.05 -9.74 6.58
N THR A 147 -0.42 -10.98 6.44
CA THR A 147 -1.82 -11.27 6.18
C THR A 147 -2.24 -12.60 6.79
N ASN A 148 -3.49 -12.71 7.22
CA ASN A 148 -4.08 -14.00 7.65
C ASN A 148 -4.70 -14.80 6.49
N LEU A 149 -5.10 -14.15 5.39
CA LEU A 149 -5.83 -14.76 4.26
C LEU A 149 -5.28 -14.25 2.92
N GLY A 150 -5.02 -15.16 1.98
CA GLY A 150 -4.20 -14.88 0.80
C GLY A 150 -2.71 -14.80 1.15
N ASN A 151 -1.90 -14.19 0.29
CA ASN A 151 -0.47 -14.03 0.56
C ASN A 151 0.15 -12.76 -0.03
N VAL A 152 1.17 -12.26 0.67
CA VAL A 152 2.03 -11.14 0.26
C VAL A 152 3.37 -11.62 -0.32
N GLY A 153 3.36 -12.78 -0.99
CA GLY A 153 4.53 -13.62 -1.32
C GLY A 153 4.72 -14.76 -0.31
N SER A 154 4.37 -14.52 0.95
CA SER A 154 4.13 -15.50 2.01
C SER A 154 3.05 -14.92 2.95
N LYS A 155 2.88 -15.44 4.16
CA LYS A 155 2.04 -14.82 5.20
C LYS A 155 2.68 -13.58 5.83
N SER A 156 3.98 -13.41 5.63
CA SER A 156 4.75 -12.25 6.05
C SER A 156 5.86 -11.96 5.02
N VAL A 157 6.09 -10.70 4.71
CA VAL A 157 7.19 -10.24 3.85
C VAL A 157 7.76 -8.94 4.37
N GLU A 158 9.09 -8.84 4.44
CA GLU A 158 9.79 -7.58 4.69
C GLU A 158 10.07 -6.85 3.38
N LYS A 159 9.83 -5.54 3.38
CA LYS A 159 10.07 -4.58 2.30
C LYS A 159 10.83 -3.40 2.87
N TYR A 160 11.35 -2.58 1.98
CA TYR A 160 12.15 -1.41 2.36
C TYR A 160 11.59 -0.15 1.72
N THR A 161 11.70 0.97 2.42
CA THR A 161 11.24 2.27 1.94
C THR A 161 12.07 2.75 0.75
N ILE A 162 11.38 3.38 -0.19
CA ILE A 162 11.96 4.21 -1.26
C ILE A 162 11.11 5.48 -1.32
N ASN A 163 11.73 6.65 -1.17
CA ASN A 163 11.05 7.95 -1.04
C ASN A 163 9.94 7.92 0.04
N GLY A 164 10.25 7.31 1.18
CA GLY A 164 9.34 7.15 2.33
C GLY A 164 8.13 6.24 2.13
N ILE A 165 8.12 5.42 1.07
CA ILE A 165 7.04 4.46 0.80
C ILE A 165 7.59 3.04 0.71
N ALA A 166 6.89 2.08 1.33
CA ALA A 166 7.08 0.66 1.08
C ALA A 166 5.77 0.04 0.58
N THR A 167 5.85 -0.88 -0.39
CA THR A 167 4.66 -1.55 -0.94
C THR A 167 4.79 -3.07 -0.95
N ALA A 168 3.66 -3.74 -0.79
CA ALA A 168 3.50 -5.17 -0.99
C ALA A 168 2.22 -5.45 -1.79
N ILE A 169 2.11 -6.64 -2.36
CA ILE A 169 0.91 -7.06 -3.10
C ILE A 169 0.25 -8.18 -2.33
N LEU A 170 -0.97 -7.97 -1.85
CA LEU A 170 -1.83 -9.04 -1.37
C LEU A 170 -2.43 -9.75 -2.58
N GLN A 171 -2.09 -11.01 -2.75
CA GLN A 171 -2.70 -11.90 -3.73
C GLN A 171 -3.82 -12.70 -3.07
N ALA A 172 -5.02 -12.68 -3.67
CA ALA A 172 -6.20 -13.39 -3.18
C ALA A 172 -6.29 -14.83 -3.71
N ASP A 173 -5.23 -15.62 -3.56
CA ASP A 173 -5.12 -16.99 -4.06
C ASP A 173 -5.65 -18.07 -3.09
N GLU A 174 -6.10 -17.67 -1.91
CA GLU A 174 -6.83 -18.52 -0.97
C GLU A 174 -8.36 -18.35 -1.10
N ALA A 175 -9.13 -18.95 -0.19
CA ALA A 175 -10.58 -18.86 -0.19
C ALA A 175 -11.10 -17.42 -0.03
N ALA A 176 -12.36 -17.21 -0.42
CA ALA A 176 -13.06 -15.96 -0.14
C ALA A 176 -13.22 -15.70 1.36
N GLY A 177 -13.21 -14.44 1.75
CA GLY A 177 -13.27 -13.99 3.14
C GLY A 177 -12.60 -12.63 3.34
N ASP A 178 -12.56 -12.17 4.58
CA ASP A 178 -11.88 -10.93 4.93
C ASP A 178 -10.42 -11.20 5.32
N ALA A 179 -9.51 -10.63 4.54
CA ALA A 179 -8.08 -10.65 4.83
C ALA A 179 -7.72 -9.49 5.76
N LEU A 180 -7.38 -9.81 7.00
CA LEU A 180 -6.71 -8.88 7.90
C LEU A 180 -5.27 -8.76 7.43
N VAL A 181 -4.91 -7.57 6.95
CA VAL A 181 -3.55 -7.22 6.58
C VAL A 181 -2.99 -6.27 7.61
N SER A 182 -1.71 -6.43 7.92
CA SER A 182 -1.01 -5.55 8.84
C SER A 182 0.26 -5.02 8.20
N VAL A 183 0.64 -3.81 8.59
CA VAL A 183 1.99 -3.28 8.41
C VAL A 183 2.62 -3.09 9.78
N ILE A 184 3.88 -3.50 9.89
CA ILE A 184 4.71 -3.38 11.09
C ILE A 184 5.97 -2.64 10.70
N ALA A 185 6.23 -1.51 11.33
CA ALA A 185 7.50 -0.80 11.23
C ALA A 185 7.90 -0.37 12.62
N ASP A 186 9.06 -0.85 13.09
CA ASP A 186 9.50 -0.64 14.46
C ASP A 186 8.44 -1.08 15.48
N ASP A 187 8.11 -0.22 16.43
CA ASP A 187 7.11 -0.48 17.47
C ASP A 187 5.69 -0.12 16.99
N GLN A 188 5.53 0.34 15.74
CA GLN A 188 4.23 0.66 15.17
C GLN A 188 3.66 -0.50 14.38
N THR A 189 2.42 -0.89 14.73
CA THR A 189 1.59 -1.77 13.90
C THR A 189 0.32 -1.05 13.49
N LEU A 190 -0.05 -1.13 12.20
CA LEU A 190 -1.35 -0.69 11.69
C LEU A 190 -2.02 -1.85 10.96
N ASN A 191 -3.36 -1.87 10.99
CA ASN A 191 -4.16 -2.93 10.39
C ASN A 191 -5.15 -2.35 9.38
N SER A 192 -5.47 -3.14 8.37
CA SER A 192 -6.54 -2.87 7.40
C SER A 192 -7.21 -4.19 7.02
N THR A 193 -8.38 -4.11 6.39
CA THR A 193 -9.12 -5.28 5.91
C THR A 193 -9.31 -5.18 4.41
N VAL A 194 -8.98 -6.26 3.69
CA VAL A 194 -9.31 -6.44 2.27
C VAL A 194 -10.32 -7.56 2.14
N THR A 195 -11.49 -7.28 1.56
CA THR A 195 -12.52 -8.29 1.34
C THR A 195 -12.25 -9.06 0.03
N ILE A 196 -12.05 -10.37 0.14
CA ILE A 196 -11.88 -11.29 -0.99
C ILE A 196 -13.24 -11.90 -1.33
N THR A 197 -13.75 -11.61 -2.52
CA THR A 197 -15.03 -12.15 -3.01
C THR A 197 -14.81 -13.47 -3.76
N PRO A 198 -15.74 -14.45 -3.66
CA PRO A 198 -15.59 -15.72 -4.35
C PRO A 198 -15.59 -15.55 -5.87
N VAL A 199 -14.91 -16.46 -6.58
CA VAL A 199 -15.01 -16.52 -8.05
C VAL A 199 -16.47 -16.75 -8.42
N VAL A 200 -17.06 -15.82 -9.17
CA VAL A 200 -18.37 -16.03 -9.78
C VAL A 200 -18.17 -17.00 -10.93
N ASN A 201 -18.30 -18.30 -10.68
CA ASN A 201 -18.50 -19.24 -11.78
C ASN A 201 -19.84 -18.91 -12.42
N ALA A 202 -19.83 -18.18 -13.52
CA ALA A 202 -20.99 -18.09 -14.38
C ALA A 202 -21.33 -19.52 -14.79
N ALA A 203 -22.36 -20.10 -14.18
CA ALA A 203 -22.91 -21.37 -14.62
C ALA A 203 -23.28 -21.17 -16.08
N THR A 204 -22.55 -21.82 -16.97
CA THR A 204 -22.96 -21.96 -18.36
C THR A 204 -24.19 -22.85 -18.30
N THR A 205 -25.36 -22.23 -18.17
CA THR A 205 -26.60 -22.87 -18.52
C THR A 205 -26.51 -23.15 -20.01
N THR A 206 -26.06 -24.35 -20.37
CA THR A 206 -26.34 -24.89 -21.69
C THR A 206 -27.84 -25.07 -21.75
N THR A 207 -28.56 -24.00 -22.09
CA THR A 207 -29.90 -24.12 -22.62
C THR A 207 -29.76 -24.99 -23.84
N SER A 208 -30.22 -26.24 -23.72
CA SER A 208 -30.50 -27.10 -24.87
C SER A 208 -31.52 -26.32 -25.69
N VAL A 209 -31.05 -25.56 -26.68
CA VAL A 209 -31.93 -25.05 -27.72
C VAL A 209 -32.41 -26.30 -28.44
N LYS A 210 -33.62 -26.78 -28.11
CA LYS A 210 -34.36 -27.67 -28.99
C LYS A 210 -34.67 -26.84 -30.23
N THR A 211 -33.75 -26.79 -31.18
CA THR A 211 -34.04 -26.25 -32.50
C THR A 211 -35.07 -27.17 -33.13
N VAL A 212 -36.27 -26.66 -33.38
CA VAL A 212 -37.22 -27.35 -34.26
C VAL A 212 -36.59 -27.33 -35.64
N GLY A 213 -36.26 -28.50 -36.20
CA GLY A 213 -35.77 -28.60 -37.56
C GLY A 213 -36.76 -27.96 -38.53
N MET A 214 -36.25 -27.22 -39.51
CA MET A 214 -37.07 -26.58 -40.55
C MET A 214 -37.87 -27.65 -41.29
N GLN A 215 -39.20 -27.55 -41.26
CA GLN A 215 -40.07 -28.43 -42.03
C GLN A 215 -39.84 -28.12 -43.51
N THR A 216 -39.55 -29.13 -44.32
CA THR A 216 -39.45 -28.97 -45.78
C THR A 216 -40.86 -28.78 -46.36
N THR A 217 -41.37 -27.56 -46.39
CA THR A 217 -42.60 -27.23 -47.11
C THR A 217 -42.27 -26.86 -48.56
N GLY A 218 -41.78 -27.83 -49.31
CA GLY A 218 -41.72 -27.76 -50.76
C GLY A 218 -42.96 -28.42 -51.34
N ALA A 219 -43.89 -27.66 -51.91
CA ALA A 219 -44.88 -28.25 -52.80
C ALA A 219 -44.15 -28.90 -53.98
N PRO A 220 -44.54 -30.10 -54.45
CA PRO A 220 -43.87 -30.74 -55.58
C PRO A 220 -43.90 -29.79 -56.78
N ILE A 221 -42.76 -29.55 -57.42
CA ILE A 221 -42.62 -28.63 -58.57
C ILE A 221 -43.26 -29.24 -59.84
N VAL A 222 -43.50 -30.55 -59.83
CA VAL A 222 -44.00 -31.32 -60.98
C VAL A 222 -45.37 -30.85 -61.50
N PRO A 223 -46.41 -30.61 -60.67
CA PRO A 223 -47.70 -30.11 -61.15
C PRO A 223 -47.59 -28.68 -61.72
N LEU A 224 -46.68 -27.86 -61.20
CA LEU A 224 -46.47 -26.48 -61.66
C LEU A 224 -45.81 -26.45 -63.04
N ALA A 225 -44.88 -27.37 -63.31
CA ALA A 225 -44.26 -27.52 -64.63
C ALA A 225 -45.26 -28.01 -65.70
N PHE A 226 -46.18 -28.92 -65.35
CA PHE A 226 -47.24 -29.34 -66.27
C PHE A 226 -48.23 -28.22 -66.60
N ALA A 227 -48.56 -27.36 -65.63
CA ALA A 227 -49.46 -26.22 -65.87
C ALA A 227 -48.88 -25.22 -66.89
N VAL A 228 -47.56 -24.96 -66.85
CA VAL A 228 -46.89 -24.06 -67.81
C VAL A 228 -46.86 -24.65 -69.23
N LEU A 229 -46.67 -25.97 -69.37
CA LEU A 229 -46.62 -26.64 -70.67
C LEU A 229 -47.99 -26.63 -71.39
N CYS A 230 -49.09 -26.74 -70.64
CA CYS A 230 -50.45 -26.67 -71.20
C CYS A 230 -50.83 -25.26 -71.69
N VAL A 231 -50.34 -24.20 -71.03
CA VAL A 231 -50.62 -22.81 -71.45
C VAL A 231 -49.86 -22.43 -72.73
N LEU A 232 -48.67 -23.00 -72.95
CA LEU A 232 -47.88 -22.74 -74.17
C LEU A 232 -48.26 -23.63 -75.37
N GLY A 233 -48.80 -24.83 -75.13
CA GLY A 233 -49.25 -25.75 -76.20
C GLY A 233 -50.57 -25.36 -76.88
N GLY A 234 -51.40 -24.52 -76.23
CA GLY A 234 -52.71 -24.09 -76.75
C GLY A 234 -52.68 -22.96 -77.79
N LEU A 235 -51.53 -22.32 -78.03
CA LEU A 235 -51.43 -21.16 -78.93
C LEU A 235 -51.07 -21.51 -80.39
N MET A 236 -50.92 -22.79 -80.73
CA MET A 236 -50.55 -23.25 -82.09
C MET A 236 -51.65 -24.15 -82.68
N ALA A 237 -52.86 -23.60 -82.86
CA ALA A 237 -53.86 -24.16 -83.77
C ALA A 237 -54.10 -23.15 -84.91
N THR A 238 -53.62 -23.53 -86.09
CA THR A 238 -53.55 -22.76 -87.32
C THR A 238 -54.90 -22.48 -87.97
N ARG A 239 -55.11 -21.23 -88.40
CA ARG A 239 -56.05 -20.84 -89.48
C ARG A 239 -55.66 -21.53 -90.80
N LYS A 240 -56.65 -22.07 -91.53
CA LYS A 240 -56.60 -22.16 -92.99
C LYS A 240 -57.79 -21.42 -93.61
N LYS A 241 -57.49 -20.62 -94.63
CA LYS A 241 -58.38 -19.80 -95.45
C LYS A 241 -59.07 -20.66 -96.52
N GLN A 242 -60.38 -20.51 -96.69
CA GLN A 242 -61.05 -19.89 -97.84
C GLN A 242 -62.54 -19.76 -97.53
#